data_AF-A0A5Q0GG92-F1
#
_entry.id   AF-A0A5Q0GG92-F1
#
_cell.length_a   1.000
_cell.length_b   1.000
_cell.length_c   1.000
_cell.angle_alpha   90.00
_cell.angle_beta   90.00
_cell.angle_gamma   90.00
#
_symmetry.space_group_name_H-M   'P 1'
#
loop_
_entity.id
_entity.type
_entity.pdbx_description
1 polymer ?
#
loop_
_entity_poly.entity_id
_entity_poly.type
_entity_poly.pdbx_seq_one_letter_code
_entity_poly.pdbx_strand_id
1 'polypeptide(L)'
;METTSNIIPEFEKLFRQKLQLNNCKMKKKKQENNYEIITPAKDIFLMYWCEFPEIKLVYQPVGVRTKQTVVYEQAIRSHISFCVSSIQEGDKVSAN
;
A
#
# COMPACT_ATOMS: atom_id res chain seq x y z
N MET A 1 22.85 -11.11 -5.60
CA MET A 1 21.76 -10.10 -5.46
C MET A 1 20.48 -10.87 -5.18
N GLU A 2 20.21 -11.20 -3.92
CA GLU A 2 19.03 -12.01 -3.51
C GLU A 2 18.12 -11.26 -2.52
N THR A 3 18.50 -10.05 -2.09
CA THR A 3 17.80 -9.30 -1.03
C THR A 3 16.52 -8.60 -1.51
N THR A 4 16.37 -8.30 -2.81
CA THR A 4 15.16 -7.65 -3.33
C THR A 4 13.96 -8.59 -3.49
N SER A 5 14.19 -9.91 -3.57
CA SER A 5 13.13 -10.86 -3.92
C SER A 5 12.12 -11.10 -2.79
N ASN A 6 12.48 -10.81 -1.53
CA ASN A 6 11.63 -11.01 -0.36
C ASN A 6 10.94 -9.73 0.15
N ILE A 7 11.39 -8.55 -0.27
CA ILE A 7 10.89 -7.25 0.18
C ILE A 7 9.43 -7.02 -0.23
N ILE A 8 9.07 -7.34 -1.48
CA ILE A 8 7.72 -7.11 -1.99
C ILE A 8 6.68 -8.02 -1.28
N PRO A 9 6.90 -9.34 -1.15
CA PRO A 9 6.02 -10.20 -0.35
C PRO A 9 5.86 -9.74 1.10
N GLU A 10 6.94 -9.27 1.73
CA GLU A 10 6.90 -8.76 3.11
C GLU A 10 6.10 -7.45 3.21
N PHE A 11 6.33 -6.52 2.28
CA PHE A 11 5.51 -5.31 2.13
C PHE A 11 4.04 -5.64 1.97
N GLU A 12 3.68 -6.55 1.04
CA GLU A 12 2.30 -6.95 0.82
C GLU A 12 1.66 -7.49 2.11
N LYS A 13 2.39 -8.32 2.87
CA LYS A 13 1.91 -8.90 4.12
C LYS A 13 1.65 -7.83 5.17
N LEU A 14 2.64 -6.97 5.43
CA LEU A 14 2.54 -5.91 6.43
C LEU A 14 1.44 -4.90 6.08
N PHE A 15 1.38 -4.50 4.81
CA PHE A 15 0.42 -3.53 4.33
C PHE A 15 -1.02 -4.07 4.40
N ARG A 16 -1.25 -5.35 4.07
CA ARG A 16 -2.55 -6.01 4.26
C ARG A 16 -3.01 -5.97 5.72
N GLN A 17 -2.12 -6.22 6.68
CA GLN A 17 -2.44 -6.15 8.10
C GLN A 17 -2.87 -4.73 8.50
N LYS A 18 -2.16 -3.70 8.04
CA LYS A 18 -2.51 -2.29 8.33
C LYS A 18 -3.84 -1.87 7.71
N LEU A 19 -4.13 -2.31 6.49
CA LEU A 19 -5.41 -2.02 5.83
C LEU A 19 -6.60 -2.66 6.55
N GLN A 20 -6.43 -3.86 7.11
CA GLN A 20 -7.49 -4.53 7.89
C GLN A 20 -7.90 -3.74 9.13
N LEU A 21 -6.99 -3.00 9.77
CA LEU A 21 -7.32 -2.14 10.92
C LEU A 21 -8.35 -1.05 10.56
N ASN A 22 -8.37 -0.64 9.28
CA ASN A 22 -9.31 0.35 8.75
C ASN A 22 -10.47 -0.28 7.97
N ASN A 23 -10.64 -1.61 8.06
CA ASN A 23 -11.61 -2.39 7.27
C ASN A 23 -11.48 -2.20 5.75
N CYS A 24 -10.29 -1.82 5.27
CA CYS A 24 -10.00 -1.72 3.84
C CYS A 24 -9.65 -3.09 3.26
N LYS A 25 -10.05 -3.33 2.01
CA LYS A 25 -9.73 -4.55 1.26
C LYS A 25 -8.67 -4.24 0.21
N MET A 26 -7.68 -5.10 0.05
CA MET A 26 -6.68 -4.98 -1.01
C MET A 26 -6.77 -6.14 -2.01
N LYS A 27 -6.90 -5.81 -3.29
CA LYS A 27 -6.98 -6.75 -4.40
C LYS A 27 -5.83 -6.50 -5.37
N LYS A 28 -5.08 -7.54 -5.73
CA LYS A 28 -4.05 -7.45 -6.77
C LYS A 28 -4.72 -7.45 -8.15
N LYS A 29 -4.32 -6.54 -9.04
CA LYS A 29 -4.77 -6.51 -10.45
C LYS A 29 -3.92 -7.47 -11.28
N LYS A 30 -4.30 -7.67 -12.54
CA LYS A 30 -3.59 -8.58 -13.47
C LYS A 30 -2.15 -8.12 -13.78
N GLN A 31 -1.89 -6.82 -13.68
CA GLN A 31 -0.54 -6.28 -13.83
C GLN A 31 0.25 -6.49 -12.55
N GLU A 32 1.50 -6.89 -12.71
CA GLU A 32 2.45 -6.93 -11.61
C GLU A 32 2.55 -5.54 -10.96
N ASN A 33 2.68 -5.50 -9.63
CA ASN A 33 2.81 -4.27 -8.86
C ASN A 33 1.62 -3.29 -8.95
N ASN A 34 0.40 -3.78 -9.21
CA ASN A 34 -0.82 -2.96 -9.29
C ASN A 34 -1.93 -3.53 -8.39
N TYR A 35 -2.51 -2.69 -7.53
CA TYR A 35 -3.46 -3.06 -6.50
C TYR A 35 -4.63 -2.08 -6.42
N GLU A 36 -5.80 -2.61 -6.12
CA GLU A 36 -6.98 -1.85 -5.75
C GLU A 36 -7.17 -1.93 -4.25
N ILE A 37 -7.33 -0.78 -3.61
CA ILE A 37 -7.68 -0.66 -2.20
C ILE A 37 -9.10 -0.12 -2.16
N ILE A 38 -10.01 -0.90 -1.55
CA ILE A 38 -11.43 -0.58 -1.44
C ILE A 38 -11.74 -0.30 0.01
N THR A 39 -12.26 0.91 0.29
CA THR A 39 -12.67 1.29 1.65
C THR A 39 -14.07 0.76 1.99
N PRO A 40 -14.48 0.78 3.27
CA PRO A 40 -15.86 0.48 3.67
C PRO A 40 -16.89 1.39 2.99
N ALA A 41 -16.53 2.65 2.73
CA ALA A 41 -17.37 3.62 2.02
C ALA A 41 -17.42 3.39 0.50
N LYS A 42 -16.81 2.31 0.00
CA LYS A 42 -16.70 1.95 -1.43
C LYS A 42 -15.86 2.92 -2.27
N ASP A 43 -15.08 3.79 -1.64
CA ASP A 43 -14.01 4.52 -2.34
C ASP A 43 -12.94 3.53 -2.82
N ILE A 44 -12.41 3.80 -4.01
CA ILE A 44 -11.38 2.98 -4.65
C ILE A 44 -10.10 3.79 -4.82
N PHE A 45 -8.99 3.23 -4.34
CA PHE A 45 -7.65 3.75 -4.56
C PHE A 45 -6.84 2.75 -5.36
N LEU A 46 -6.16 3.24 -6.38
CA LEU A 46 -5.21 2.48 -7.18
C LEU A 46 -3.81 2.72 -6.62
N MET A 47 -3.19 1.64 -6.14
CA MET A 47 -1.81 1.63 -5.67
C MET A 47 -0.96 0.89 -6.68
N TYR A 48 0.11 1.50 -7.17
CA TYR A 48 1.02 0.85 -8.09
C TYR A 48 2.44 1.39 -7.99
N TRP A 49 3.43 0.63 -8.48
CA TRP A 49 4.82 1.09 -8.61
C TRP A 49 5.48 0.51 -9.86
N CYS A 50 6.40 1.28 -10.44
CA CYS A 50 7.29 0.82 -11.50
C CYS A 50 8.61 0.29 -10.92
N GLU A 51 9.13 1.01 -9.92
CA GLU A 51 10.31 0.64 -9.13
C GLU A 51 9.95 0.74 -7.65
N PHE A 52 10.24 -0.30 -6.87
CA PHE A 52 10.01 -0.26 -5.42
C PHE A 52 11.23 0.42 -4.75
N PRO A 53 11.04 1.38 -3.83
CA PRO A 53 9.84 1.68 -3.04
C PRO A 53 9.00 2.88 -3.55
N GLU A 54 9.11 3.29 -4.81
CA GLU A 54 8.37 4.43 -5.38
C GLU A 54 6.90 4.10 -5.65
N ILE A 55 6.11 4.03 -4.58
CA ILE A 55 4.70 3.68 -4.63
C ILE A 55 3.84 4.90 -4.93
N LYS A 56 3.04 4.80 -5.99
CA LYS A 56 2.01 5.78 -6.36
C LYS A 56 0.66 5.32 -5.83
N LEU A 57 -0.08 6.26 -5.25
CA LEU A 57 -1.47 6.09 -4.81
C LEU A 57 -2.34 7.14 -5.48
N VAL A 58 -3.37 6.69 -6.20
CA VAL A 58 -4.30 7.54 -6.94
C VAL A 58 -5.72 7.18 -6.55
N TYR A 59 -6.55 8.18 -6.25
CA TYR A 59 -7.98 7.98 -6.07
C TYR A 59 -8.66 7.75 -7.42
N GLN A 60 -9.45 6.68 -7.53
CA GLN A 60 -10.29 6.45 -8.69
C GLN A 60 -11.66 7.13 -8.47
N PRO A 61 -12.04 8.10 -9.31
CA PRO A 61 -13.31 8.80 -9.16
C PRO A 61 -14.47 7.87 -9.52
N VAL A 62 -15.02 7.21 -8.50
CA VAL A 62 -16.22 6.34 -8.59
C VAL A 62 -17.48 7.02 -8.05
N GLY A 63 -17.39 8.31 -7.70
CA GLY A 63 -18.47 9.11 -7.13
C GLY A 63 -17.98 10.47 -6.63
N VAL A 64 -18.70 11.03 -5.65
CA VAL A 64 -18.33 12.30 -5.03
C VAL A 64 -17.22 12.07 -4.02
N ARG A 65 -16.08 12.73 -4.22
CA ARG A 65 -14.98 12.73 -3.23
C ARG A 65 -15.43 13.46 -1.97
N THR A 66 -15.53 12.74 -0.87
CA THR A 66 -15.97 13.29 0.42
C THR A 66 -14.79 13.63 1.32
N LYS A 67 -15.04 14.33 2.44
CA LYS A 67 -14.03 14.50 3.50
C LYS A 67 -13.53 13.15 4.03
N GLN A 68 -14.40 12.15 4.11
CA GLN A 68 -14.04 10.81 4.55
C GLN A 68 -13.09 10.12 3.55
N THR A 69 -13.29 10.33 2.25
CA THR A 69 -12.37 9.86 1.20
C THR A 69 -10.95 10.40 1.42
N VAL A 70 -10.82 11.68 1.79
CA VAL A 70 -9.51 12.30 2.09
C VAL A 70 -8.86 11.67 3.34
N VAL A 71 -9.65 11.40 4.38
CA VAL A 71 -9.16 10.72 5.59
C VAL A 71 -8.62 9.33 5.27
N TYR A 72 -9.34 8.54 4.46
CA TYR A 72 -8.87 7.24 4.01
C TYR A 72 -7.62 7.34 3.16
N GLU A 73 -7.53 8.32 2.25
CA GLU A 73 -6.34 8.52 1.44
C GLU A 73 -5.10 8.80 2.31
N GLN A 74 -5.22 9.70 3.28
CA GLN A 74 -4.14 10.02 4.22
C GLN A 74 -3.73 8.81 5.05
N ALA A 75 -4.70 8.04 5.55
CA ALA A 75 -4.43 6.81 6.29
C ALA A 75 -3.69 5.77 5.43
N ILE A 76 -4.12 5.56 4.18
CA ILE A 76 -3.47 4.64 3.25
C ILE A 76 -2.04 5.09 2.95
N ARG A 77 -1.82 6.38 2.69
CA ARG A 77 -0.46 6.94 2.46
C ARG A 77 0.44 6.76 3.69
N SER A 78 -0.08 7.01 4.88
CA SER A 78 0.65 6.80 6.14
C SER A 78 1.05 5.33 6.30
N HIS A 79 0.13 4.40 6.02
CA HIS A 79 0.43 2.96 6.06
C HIS A 79 1.48 2.54 5.04
N ILE A 80 1.43 3.07 3.81
CA ILE A 80 2.47 2.83 2.79
C ILE A 80 3.83 3.30 3.33
N SER A 81 3.91 4.53 3.81
CA SER A 81 5.16 5.12 4.33
C SER A 81 5.71 4.32 5.50
N PHE A 82 4.85 3.90 6.43
CA PHE A 82 5.22 3.04 7.55
C PHE A 82 5.81 1.72 7.06
N CYS A 83 5.10 1.02 6.16
CA CYS A 83 5.53 -0.31 5.70
C CYS A 83 6.86 -0.26 4.94
N VAL A 84 7.04 0.75 4.07
CA VAL A 84 8.31 0.96 3.36
C VAL A 84 9.45 1.21 4.35
N SER A 85 9.24 2.10 5.32
CA SER A 85 10.27 2.44 6.31
C SER A 85 10.64 1.22 7.17
N SER A 86 9.66 0.44 7.65
CA SER A 86 9.91 -0.74 8.47
C SER A 86 10.75 -1.80 7.74
N ILE A 87 10.54 -1.99 6.44
CA ILE A 87 11.30 -2.98 5.67
C ILE A 87 12.71 -2.47 5.40
N GLN A 88 12.86 -1.19 5.08
CA GLN A 88 14.18 -0.57 4.91
C GLN A 88 15.00 -0.55 6.20
N GLU A 89 14.36 -0.43 7.37
CA GLU A 89 15.02 -0.55 8.67
C GLU A 89 15.40 -2.00 8.99
N GLY A 90 14.51 -2.96 8.70
CA GLY A 90 14.80 -4.39 8.84
C GLY A 90 15.99 -4.85 7.98
N ASP A 91 16.07 -4.37 6.73
CA ASP A 91 17.19 -4.63 5.82
C ASP A 91 18.53 -4.08 6.36
N LYS A 92 18.52 -2.93 7.05
CA LYS A 92 19.72 -2.34 7.65
C LYS A 92 20.24 -3.12 8.86
N VAL A 93 19.36 -3.80 9.59
CA VAL A 93 19.75 -4.59 10.77
C VAL A 93 20.35 -5.95 10.38
N SER A 94 19.97 -6.53 9.24
CA SER A 94 20.49 -7.84 8.78
C SER A 94 21.83 -7.78 8.04
N ALA A 95 22.39 -6.57 7.82
CA ALA A 95 23.64 -6.35 7.10
C ALA A 95 24.87 -6.12 8.01
N ASN A 96 24.70 -6.26 9.33
CA ASN A 96 25.77 -6.09 10.33
C ASN A 96 26.11 -7.41 11.05
#